data_AF-A0AAN1PN26-F1
#
_entry.id   AF-A0AAN1PN26-F1
#
_cell.length_a   1.000
_cell.length_b   1.000
_cell.length_c   1.000
_cell.angle_alpha   90.00
_cell.angle_beta   90.00
_cell.angle_gamma   90.00
#
_symmetry.space_group_name_H-M   'P 1'
#
loop_
_entity.id
_entity.type
_entity.pdbx_description
1 polymer ?
#
loop_
_entity_poly.entity_id
_entity_poly.type
_entity_poly.pdbx_seq_one_letter_code
_entity_poly.pdbx_strand_id
1 'polypeptide(L)'
;MSKFPSGCSDDSSQILAAYLTDNGFSGATLIRGEYGGKNEELHSHVWLDLDGFKIDVTADQFNKRGYDNPSVIIAQENEFLETFETTNDGIADFRIHLKDYSDPGLESDFESCYKVVLSHLSAQA
;
A
#
# COMPACT_ATOMS: atom_id res chain seq x y z
N MET A 1 -3.75 13.91 -15.94
CA MET A 1 -4.23 13.21 -14.72
C MET A 1 -4.07 11.71 -14.96
N SER A 2 -2.91 11.16 -14.64
CA SER A 2 -2.68 9.71 -14.63
C SER A 2 -3.31 9.15 -13.37
N LYS A 3 -4.32 8.28 -13.50
CA LYS A 3 -4.95 7.60 -12.36
C LYS A 3 -4.14 6.35 -12.02
N PHE A 4 -3.97 6.07 -10.74
CA PHE A 4 -3.26 4.86 -10.29
C PHE A 4 -3.95 3.60 -10.83
N PRO A 5 -3.21 2.57 -11.29
CA PRO A 5 -3.79 1.34 -11.81
C PRO A 5 -4.56 0.57 -10.73
N SER A 6 -5.64 -0.11 -11.13
CA SER A 6 -6.42 -0.94 -10.20
C SER A 6 -5.74 -2.27 -9.94
N GLY A 7 -5.74 -2.70 -8.67
CA GLY A 7 -5.20 -4.01 -8.26
C GLY A 7 -3.70 -4.00 -7.95
N CYS A 8 -3.07 -2.83 -7.92
CA CYS A 8 -1.65 -2.68 -7.58
C CYS A 8 -1.42 -2.20 -6.14
N SER A 9 -2.46 -2.13 -5.30
CA SER A 9 -2.37 -1.58 -3.93
C SER A 9 -1.49 -2.44 -3.02
N ASP A 10 -1.49 -3.76 -3.20
CA ASP A 10 -0.65 -4.69 -2.44
C ASP A 10 0.85 -4.44 -2.75
N ASP A 11 1.23 -4.61 -4.02
CA ASP A 11 2.62 -4.39 -4.46
C ASP A 11 3.14 -3.00 -4.11
N SER A 12 2.31 -1.98 -4.32
CA SER A 12 2.67 -0.58 -4.03
C SER A 12 2.90 -0.35 -2.55
N SER A 13 2.07 -0.95 -1.69
CA SER A 13 2.22 -0.85 -0.24
C SER A 13 3.52 -1.50 0.22
N GLN A 14 3.86 -2.69 -0.29
CA GLN A 14 5.09 -3.37 0.11
C GLN A 14 6.36 -2.66 -0.37
N ILE A 15 6.36 -2.11 -1.61
CA ILE A 15 7.46 -1.27 -2.12
C ILE A 15 7.60 0.00 -1.30
N LEU A 16 6.49 0.65 -0.94
CA LEU A 16 6.50 1.83 -0.09
C LEU A 16 7.04 1.52 1.32
N ALA A 17 6.66 0.38 1.90
CA ALA A 17 7.16 -0.07 3.19
C ALA A 17 8.68 -0.27 3.17
N ALA A 18 9.23 -0.87 2.12
CA ALA A 18 10.69 -1.00 1.96
C ALA A 18 11.38 0.37 1.88
N TYR A 19 10.80 1.32 1.15
CA TYR A 19 11.31 2.69 1.10
C TYR A 19 11.30 3.38 2.48
N LEU A 20 10.19 3.24 3.22
CA LEU A 20 10.08 3.80 4.57
C LEU A 20 11.12 3.19 5.51
N THR A 21 11.31 1.87 5.47
CA THR A 21 12.36 1.16 6.23
C THR A 21 13.75 1.72 5.92
N ASP A 22 14.10 1.89 4.64
CA ASP A 22 15.40 2.41 4.22
C ASP A 22 15.64 3.87 4.69
N ASN A 23 14.57 4.60 4.98
CA ASN A 23 14.59 5.98 5.48
C ASN A 23 14.38 6.09 7.00
N GLY A 24 14.48 4.98 7.74
CA GLY A 24 14.42 4.98 9.21
C GLY A 24 13.01 4.84 9.81
N PHE A 25 11.99 4.63 8.97
CA PHE A 25 10.60 4.40 9.36
C PHE A 25 10.23 2.91 9.19
N SER A 26 10.92 2.05 9.93
CA SER A 26 10.72 0.60 9.87
C SER A 26 9.48 0.15 10.64
N GLY A 27 8.95 -1.04 10.30
CA GLY A 27 7.88 -1.67 11.08
C GLY A 27 6.47 -1.42 10.56
N ALA A 28 6.34 -0.79 9.39
CA ALA A 28 5.05 -0.67 8.71
C ALA A 28 4.44 -2.06 8.49
N THR A 29 3.19 -2.23 8.85
CA THR A 29 2.41 -3.47 8.67
C THR A 29 1.44 -3.35 7.52
N LEU A 30 1.19 -4.46 6.84
CA LEU A 30 0.30 -4.54 5.71
C LEU A 30 -1.12 -4.77 6.21
N ILE A 31 -2.04 -3.84 5.94
CA ILE A 31 -3.45 -3.99 6.31
C ILE A 31 -4.24 -4.40 5.08
N ARG A 32 -4.93 -5.53 5.18
CA ARG A 32 -5.87 -5.99 4.15
C ARG A 32 -7.28 -5.64 4.59
N GLY A 33 -7.94 -4.80 3.81
CA GLY A 33 -9.35 -4.51 3.93
C GLY A 33 -10.17 -5.36 2.97
N GLU A 34 -11.28 -5.91 3.43
CA GLU A 34 -12.30 -6.59 2.63
C GLU A 34 -13.68 -5.94 2.84
N TYR A 35 -14.61 -6.16 1.91
CA TYR A 35 -16.02 -5.74 2.01
C TYR A 35 -16.22 -4.23 2.28
N GLY A 36 -15.35 -3.39 1.73
CA GLY A 36 -15.40 -1.94 1.93
C GLY A 36 -16.55 -1.25 1.21
N GLY A 37 -16.75 0.01 1.56
CA GLY A 37 -17.84 0.85 1.07
C GLY A 37 -19.12 0.70 1.88
N LYS A 38 -20.11 1.56 1.58
CA LYS A 38 -21.34 1.62 2.38
C LYS A 38 -22.27 0.42 2.17
N ASN A 39 -22.11 -0.30 1.06
CA ASN A 39 -22.88 -1.48 0.72
C ASN A 39 -21.97 -2.64 0.34
N GLU A 40 -20.76 -2.70 0.91
CA GLU A 40 -19.76 -3.74 0.65
C GLU A 40 -19.38 -3.86 -0.84
N GLU A 41 -19.53 -2.78 -1.60
CA GLU A 41 -19.29 -2.82 -3.04
C GLU A 41 -17.79 -2.84 -3.40
N LEU A 42 -16.92 -2.49 -2.47
CA LEU A 42 -15.47 -2.54 -2.63
C LEU A 42 -14.98 -3.90 -2.13
N HIS A 43 -14.56 -4.78 -3.04
CA HIS A 43 -14.14 -6.13 -2.66
C HIS A 43 -12.98 -6.11 -1.67
N SER A 44 -11.83 -5.59 -2.09
CA SER A 44 -10.66 -5.53 -1.24
C SER A 44 -9.80 -4.31 -1.51
N HIS A 45 -9.00 -3.94 -0.52
CA HIS A 45 -8.00 -2.89 -0.62
C HIS A 45 -6.85 -3.13 0.35
N VAL A 46 -5.68 -2.55 0.08
CA VAL A 46 -4.48 -2.74 0.89
C VAL A 46 -3.81 -1.40 1.13
N TRP A 47 -3.37 -1.18 2.37
CA TRP A 47 -2.61 0.00 2.77
C TRP A 47 -1.64 -0.36 3.90
N LEU A 48 -0.86 0.62 4.37
CA LEU A 48 0.08 0.44 5.46
C LEU A 48 -0.46 1.01 6.78
N ASP A 49 -0.17 0.33 7.89
CA ASP A 49 -0.22 0.94 9.22
C ASP A 49 1.20 1.05 9.78
N LEU A 50 1.60 2.27 10.14
CA LEU A 50 2.88 2.55 10.79
C LEU A 50 2.62 3.40 12.03
N ASP A 51 2.90 2.85 13.20
CA ASP A 51 2.70 3.50 14.51
C ASP A 51 1.26 4.07 14.68
N GLY A 52 0.25 3.36 14.17
CA GLY A 52 -1.15 3.77 14.22
C GLY A 52 -1.56 4.82 13.19
N PHE A 53 -0.67 5.18 12.26
CA PHE A 53 -1.01 5.97 11.08
C PHE A 53 -1.29 5.06 9.89
N LYS A 54 -2.47 5.25 9.29
CA LYS A 54 -2.85 4.67 8.01
C LYS A 54 -2.17 5.47 6.89
N ILE A 55 -1.39 4.78 6.06
CA ILE A 55 -0.69 5.35 4.92
C ILE A 55 -1.17 4.65 3.64
N ASP A 56 -1.79 5.40 2.74
CA ASP A 56 -2.30 4.88 1.48
C ASP A 56 -2.06 5.86 0.33
N VAL A 57 -1.30 5.42 -0.67
CA VAL A 57 -0.96 6.18 -1.88
C VAL A 57 -1.80 5.77 -3.10
N THR A 58 -2.82 4.93 -2.87
CA THR A 58 -3.61 4.27 -3.92
C THR A 58 -5.12 4.40 -3.71
N ALA A 59 -5.58 5.00 -2.61
CA ALA A 59 -7.01 5.21 -2.31
C ALA A 59 -7.77 5.97 -3.41
N ASP A 60 -7.10 6.87 -4.13
CA ASP A 60 -7.70 7.65 -5.22
C ASP A 60 -8.11 6.80 -6.43
N GLN A 61 -7.68 5.53 -6.51
CA GLN A 61 -8.18 4.56 -7.50
C GLN A 61 -9.70 4.36 -7.41
N PHE A 62 -10.30 4.56 -6.22
CA PHE A 62 -11.72 4.41 -5.97
C PHE A 62 -12.54 5.66 -6.33
N ASN A 63 -11.90 6.78 -6.68
CA ASN A 63 -12.63 8.01 -7.03
C ASN A 63 -13.48 7.83 -8.29
N LYS A 64 -13.09 6.91 -9.19
CA LYS A 64 -13.92 6.51 -10.35
C LYS A 64 -15.23 5.80 -9.97
N ARG A 65 -15.34 5.35 -8.72
CA ARG A 65 -16.50 4.64 -8.15
C ARG A 65 -17.36 5.56 -7.26
N GLY A 66 -17.08 6.87 -7.23
CA GLY A 66 -17.87 7.86 -6.48
C GLY A 66 -17.31 8.24 -5.11
N TYR A 67 -16.07 7.84 -4.81
CA TYR A 67 -15.34 8.27 -3.61
C TYR A 67 -14.55 9.56 -3.87
N ASP A 68 -14.14 10.25 -2.81
CA ASP A 68 -13.36 11.49 -2.88
C ASP A 68 -12.12 11.39 -1.98
N ASN A 69 -11.22 10.48 -2.35
CA ASN A 69 -9.97 10.25 -1.63
C ASN A 69 -8.85 11.16 -2.17
N PRO A 70 -7.99 11.72 -1.30
CA PRO A 70 -6.78 12.40 -1.75
C PRO A 70 -5.79 11.40 -2.38
N SER A 71 -4.83 11.89 -3.16
CA SER A 71 -3.79 11.04 -3.77
C SER A 71 -2.84 10.40 -2.76
N VAL A 72 -2.75 10.97 -1.54
CA VAL A 72 -2.00 10.37 -0.42
C VAL A 72 -2.83 10.56 0.85
N ILE A 73 -3.09 9.47 1.55
CA ILE A 73 -3.65 9.45 2.90
C ILE A 73 -2.51 9.19 3.87
N ILE A 74 -2.39 10.05 4.90
CA ILE A 74 -1.59 9.80 6.11
C ILE A 74 -2.44 10.29 7.28
N ALA A 75 -3.10 9.38 7.99
CA ALA A 75 -4.03 9.74 9.05
C ALA A 75 -4.21 8.60 10.07
N GLN A 76 -4.54 8.94 11.32
CA GLN A 76 -4.90 7.93 12.34
C GLN A 76 -6.30 7.35 12.10
N GLU A 77 -7.22 8.23 11.70
CA GLU A 77 -8.62 7.92 11.37
C GLU A 77 -8.90 8.37 9.93
N ASN A 78 -9.68 7.59 9.19
CA ASN A 78 -10.04 7.88 7.82
C ASN A 78 -11.36 7.20 7.44
N GLU A 79 -12.39 8.00 7.16
CA GLU A 79 -13.74 7.52 6.89
C GLU A 79 -13.81 6.48 5.76
N PHE A 80 -12.97 6.59 4.73
CA PHE A 80 -12.94 5.65 3.62
C PHE A 80 -12.33 4.31 4.04
N LEU A 81 -11.16 4.32 4.66
CA LEU A 81 -10.47 3.10 5.10
C LEU A 81 -11.24 2.37 6.22
N GLU A 82 -11.98 3.12 7.04
CA GLU A 82 -12.85 2.58 8.09
C GLU A 82 -14.09 1.86 7.57
N THR A 83 -14.40 1.94 6.28
CA THR A 83 -15.48 1.15 5.69
C THR A 83 -15.12 -0.33 5.52
N PHE A 84 -13.83 -0.69 5.56
CA PHE A 84 -13.38 -2.06 5.31
C PHE A 84 -13.31 -2.88 6.60
N GLU A 85 -13.56 -4.18 6.48
CA GLU A 85 -13.19 -5.15 7.50
C GLU A 85 -11.69 -5.46 7.37
N THR A 86 -10.93 -5.23 8.43
CA THR A 86 -9.45 -5.24 8.34
C THR A 86 -8.80 -6.44 9.02
N THR A 87 -7.78 -6.98 8.38
CA THR A 87 -6.79 -7.88 8.97
C THR A 87 -5.38 -7.29 8.85
N ASN A 88 -4.52 -7.60 9.82
CA ASN A 88 -3.10 -7.23 9.79
C ASN A 88 -2.30 -8.44 9.28
N ASP A 89 -1.59 -8.26 8.18
CA ASP A 89 -0.84 -9.30 7.47
C ASP A 89 0.67 -9.22 7.73
N GLY A 90 1.06 -8.66 8.88
CA GLY A 90 2.45 -8.59 9.32
C GLY A 90 3.25 -7.47 8.66
N ILE A 91 4.59 -7.55 8.77
CA ILE A 91 5.50 -6.51 8.27
C ILE A 91 5.39 -6.45 6.74
N ALA A 92 5.15 -5.25 6.20
CA ALA A 92 4.86 -5.03 4.79
C ALA A 92 6.10 -4.92 3.89
N ASP A 93 7.29 -4.71 4.45
CA ASP A 93 8.52 -4.64 3.66
C ASP A 93 8.67 -5.92 2.84
N PHE A 94 8.65 -5.83 1.50
CA PHE A 94 8.64 -7.01 0.63
C PHE A 94 9.81 -7.97 0.90
N ARG A 95 10.96 -7.46 1.37
CA ARG A 95 12.16 -8.25 1.74
C ARG A 95 11.94 -9.12 2.97
N ILE A 96 10.85 -8.89 3.70
CA ILE A 96 10.39 -9.64 4.87
C ILE A 96 9.11 -10.37 4.51
N HIS A 97 8.09 -9.64 4.04
CA HIS A 97 6.75 -10.17 3.76
C HIS A 97 6.77 -11.34 2.77
N LEU A 98 7.53 -11.22 1.68
CA LEU A 98 7.57 -12.24 0.63
C LEU A 98 8.24 -13.54 1.07
N LYS A 99 8.98 -13.54 2.18
CA LYS A 99 9.62 -14.77 2.72
C LYS A 99 8.62 -15.79 3.22
N ASP A 100 7.40 -15.34 3.55
CA ASP A 100 6.30 -16.22 3.93
C ASP A 100 5.69 -16.92 2.70
N TYR A 101 6.05 -16.51 1.48
CA TYR A 101 5.58 -17.07 0.22
C TYR A 101 6.64 -17.97 -0.43
N SER A 102 6.19 -19.06 -1.06
CA SER A 102 7.06 -20.07 -1.67
C SER A 102 7.39 -19.78 -3.15
N ASP A 103 7.59 -18.52 -3.53
CA ASP A 103 7.98 -18.13 -4.89
C ASP A 103 9.25 -17.25 -4.89
N PRO A 104 10.43 -17.83 -5.17
CA PRO A 104 11.68 -17.08 -5.21
C PRO A 104 11.79 -16.09 -6.38
N GLY A 105 10.93 -16.17 -7.41
CA GLY A 105 10.91 -15.20 -8.49
C GLY A 105 10.35 -13.84 -8.06
N LEU A 106 9.41 -13.86 -7.11
CA LEU A 106 8.63 -12.71 -6.70
C LEU A 106 9.50 -11.63 -6.01
N GLU A 107 10.42 -12.02 -5.14
CA GLU A 107 11.34 -11.07 -4.48
C GLU A 107 12.21 -10.32 -5.50
N SER A 108 12.72 -11.01 -6.53
CA SER A 108 13.53 -10.41 -7.59
C SER A 108 12.75 -9.37 -8.42
N ASP A 109 11.47 -9.63 -8.66
CA ASP A 109 10.59 -8.71 -9.38
C ASP A 109 10.36 -7.43 -8.56
N PHE A 110 10.07 -7.57 -7.25
CA PHE A 110 9.93 -6.44 -6.34
C PHE A 110 11.22 -5.62 -6.20
N GLU A 111 12.38 -6.29 -6.08
CA GLU A 111 13.67 -5.59 -6.07
C GLU A 111 13.89 -4.76 -7.34
N SER A 112 13.50 -5.31 -8.49
CA SER A 112 13.65 -4.64 -9.79
C SER A 112 12.76 -3.41 -9.88
N CYS A 113 11.50 -3.53 -9.46
CA CYS A 113 10.56 -2.41 -9.35
C CYS A 113 11.08 -1.34 -8.38
N TYR A 114 11.58 -1.75 -7.22
CA TYR A 114 12.10 -0.83 -6.21
C TYR A 114 13.31 -0.03 -6.72
N LYS A 115 14.24 -0.67 -7.45
CA LYS A 115 15.36 0.02 -8.12
C LYS A 115 14.89 1.09 -9.10
N VAL A 116 13.82 0.82 -9.86
CA VAL A 116 13.20 1.80 -10.76
C VAL A 116 12.65 2.98 -9.97
N VAL A 117 11.91 2.75 -8.89
CA VAL A 117 11.38 3.81 -8.01
C VAL A 117 12.51 4.70 -7.48
N LEU A 118 13.58 4.10 -6.93
CA LEU A 118 14.74 4.85 -6.43
C LEU A 118 15.44 5.68 -7.52
N SER A 119 15.49 5.18 -8.76
CA SER A 119 16.07 5.93 -9.89
C SER A 119 15.28 7.20 -10.22
N HIS A 120 13.95 7.19 -10.03
CA HIS A 120 13.11 8.38 -10.24
C HIS A 120 13.25 9.42 -9.12
N LEU A 121 13.50 8.98 -7.88
CA LEU A 121 13.71 9.86 -6.74
C LEU A 121 15.07 10.57 -6.80
N SER A 122 16.13 9.87 -7.20
CA SER A 122 17.46 10.45 -7.38
C SER A 122 17.57 11.42 -8.56
N ALA A 123 16.73 11.27 -9.58
CA ALA A 123 16.65 12.20 -10.70
C ALA A 123 15.94 13.53 -10.37
N GLN A 124 15.27 13.61 -9.21
CA GLN A 124 14.54 14.79 -8.72
C GLN A 124 15.28 15.56 -7.61
N ALA A 125 16.44 15.07 -7.17
CA ALA A 125 17.26 15.66 -6.09
C ALA A 125 18.33 16.62 -6.61
#